data_AF-A0A8T1IY60-F1
#
_entry.id   AF-A0A8T1IY60-F1
#
_cell.length_a   1.000
_cell.length_b   1.000
_cell.length_c   1.000
_cell.angle_alpha   90.00
_cell.angle_beta   90.00
_cell.angle_gamma   90.00
#
_symmetry.space_group_name_H-M   'P 1'
#
loop_
_entity.id
_entity.type
_entity.pdbx_description
1 polymer ?
#
loop_
_entity_poly.entity_id
_entity_poly.type
_entity_poly.pdbx_seq_one_letter_code
_entity_poly.pdbx_strand_id
1 'polypeptide(L)'
;TGAYVNPEKCSGVCVNTHDPSIIRRADGTYFRFSTGGGIAVHSAPALIGPWEYKGAVLPDGTNIKLWDGKMDAWAPDVHFVGDAYYLYYSAVRAVAFDGHNLAAIGVATSTTMDIGSWKDLGSTGIQSNDSSEFNAIDPDLFVEDGRNYMIFGSYEEGLYQAVMNNPPTSVVPNSYAKLAYEPAGIHA
;
A
#
# COMPACT_ATOMS: atom_id res chain seq x y z
N THR A 1 -25.47 -5.63 -25.64
CA THR A 1 -24.29 -4.81 -25.97
C THR A 1 -23.98 -3.92 -24.77
N GLY A 2 -23.21 -4.44 -23.81
CA GLY A 2 -22.81 -3.67 -22.63
C GLY A 2 -21.69 -2.72 -23.02
N ALA A 3 -22.02 -1.54 -23.52
CA ALA A 3 -21.03 -0.49 -23.69
C ALA A 3 -20.46 -0.17 -22.31
N TYR A 4 -19.13 -0.18 -22.18
CA TYR A 4 -18.46 0.34 -21.00
C TYR A 4 -18.98 1.75 -20.74
N VAL A 5 -19.54 1.97 -19.55
CA VAL A 5 -19.97 3.31 -19.13
C VAL A 5 -18.73 4.19 -19.00
N ASN A 6 -18.81 5.42 -19.49
CA ASN A 6 -17.74 6.39 -19.25
C ASN A 6 -17.52 6.55 -17.75
N PRO A 7 -16.27 6.77 -17.29
CA PRO A 7 -16.01 7.03 -15.88
C PRO A 7 -16.86 8.23 -15.40
N GLU A 8 -17.54 8.04 -14.27
CA GLU A 8 -18.38 9.06 -13.68
C GLU A 8 -17.51 10.22 -13.14
N LYS A 9 -18.10 11.41 -13.02
CA LYS A 9 -17.38 12.58 -12.50
C LYS A 9 -17.13 12.41 -11.00
N CYS A 10 -15.87 12.55 -10.59
CA CYS A 10 -15.51 12.69 -9.18
C CYS A 10 -15.98 14.05 -8.63
N SER A 11 -16.46 14.07 -7.39
CA SER A 11 -16.89 15.27 -6.67
C SER A 11 -16.19 15.37 -5.30
N GLY A 12 -16.07 16.59 -4.76
CA GLY A 12 -15.34 16.87 -3.52
C GLY A 12 -13.82 17.01 -3.74
N VAL A 13 -13.02 16.49 -2.80
CA VAL A 13 -11.55 16.51 -2.85
C VAL A 13 -11.03 15.34 -3.69
N CYS A 14 -10.96 15.58 -5.00
CA CYS A 14 -10.49 14.63 -6.01
C CYS A 14 -8.98 14.77 -6.34
N VAL A 15 -8.21 15.35 -5.43
CA VAL A 15 -6.74 15.46 -5.48
C VAL A 15 -6.12 14.56 -4.40
N ASN A 16 -4.79 14.42 -4.36
CA ASN A 16 -4.08 13.49 -3.47
C ASN A 16 -4.57 12.04 -3.66
N THR A 17 -4.45 11.56 -4.90
CA THR A 17 -4.93 10.25 -5.39
C THR A 17 -3.79 9.44 -6.02
N HIS A 18 -2.54 9.76 -5.71
CA HIS A 18 -1.40 9.01 -6.21
C HIS A 18 -1.42 7.62 -5.55
N ASP A 19 -1.39 6.56 -6.35
CA ASP A 19 -1.48 5.14 -5.94
C ASP A 19 -2.63 4.88 -4.95
N PRO A 20 -3.90 5.03 -5.35
CA PRO A 20 -5.00 4.96 -4.40
C PRO A 20 -5.41 3.52 -4.10
N SER A 21 -5.70 3.22 -2.83
CA SER A 21 -6.47 2.03 -2.44
C SER A 21 -7.80 2.45 -1.79
N ILE A 22 -8.88 1.76 -2.16
CA ILE A 22 -10.25 2.09 -1.76
C ILE A 22 -10.91 0.89 -1.10
N ILE A 23 -11.53 1.11 0.05
CA ILE A 23 -12.32 0.10 0.76
C ILE A 23 -13.61 0.70 1.28
N ARG A 24 -14.66 -0.12 1.38
CA ARG A 24 -15.96 0.27 1.92
C ARG A 24 -16.13 -0.31 3.31
N ARG A 25 -16.36 0.56 4.30
CA ARG A 25 -16.68 0.18 5.67
C ARG A 25 -18.08 -0.42 5.75
N ALA A 26 -18.33 -1.23 6.79
CA ALA A 26 -19.62 -1.90 7.01
C ALA A 26 -20.83 -0.94 7.12
N ASP A 27 -20.62 0.30 7.54
CA ASP A 27 -21.65 1.35 7.58
C ASP A 27 -21.97 1.95 6.19
N GLY A 28 -21.28 1.49 5.15
CA GLY A 28 -21.46 1.91 3.77
C GLY A 28 -20.55 3.05 3.33
N THR A 29 -19.77 3.65 4.22
CA THR A 29 -18.82 4.73 3.92
C THR A 29 -17.63 4.20 3.12
N TYR A 30 -17.28 4.89 2.03
CA TYR A 30 -16.05 4.61 1.29
C TYR A 30 -14.88 5.36 1.91
N PHE A 31 -13.73 4.71 1.96
CA PHE A 31 -12.45 5.31 2.32
C PHE A 31 -11.49 5.16 1.15
N ARG A 32 -10.67 6.18 0.93
CA ARG A 32 -9.57 6.19 -0.04
C ARG A 32 -8.28 6.56 0.69
N PHE A 33 -7.27 5.73 0.50
CA PHE A 33 -5.91 5.92 0.99
C PHE A 33 -5.02 6.20 -0.20
N SER A 34 -4.06 7.11 -0.10
CA SER A 34 -3.21 7.48 -1.24
C SER A 34 -1.84 7.95 -0.76
N THR A 35 -0.83 7.80 -1.63
CA THR A 35 0.53 8.31 -1.43
C THR A 35 0.52 9.79 -1.07
N GLY A 36 1.41 10.15 -0.14
CA GLY A 36 1.67 11.53 0.28
C GLY A 36 1.27 11.83 1.72
N GLY A 37 2.12 12.60 2.42
CA GLY A 37 1.83 13.11 3.76
C GLY A 37 1.60 12.05 4.83
N GLY A 38 2.24 10.88 4.72
CA GLY A 38 2.02 9.76 5.64
C GLY A 38 0.77 8.94 5.34
N ILE A 39 0.43 8.79 4.06
CA ILE A 39 -0.78 8.15 3.53
C ILE A 39 -2.05 8.97 3.82
N ALA A 40 -2.45 9.78 2.84
CA ALA A 40 -3.62 10.63 2.92
C ALA A 40 -4.92 9.81 2.95
N VAL A 41 -5.83 10.15 3.87
CA VAL A 41 -7.13 9.50 4.05
C VAL A 41 -8.24 10.43 3.61
N HIS A 42 -9.12 9.92 2.76
CA HIS A 42 -10.37 10.57 2.38
C HIS A 42 -11.55 9.63 2.62
N SER A 43 -12.73 10.18 2.83
CA SER A 43 -13.97 9.39 2.87
C SER A 43 -15.06 9.98 2.00
N ALA A 44 -16.00 9.15 1.56
CA ALA A 44 -17.16 9.57 0.79
C ALA A 44 -18.38 8.65 1.05
N PRO A 45 -19.61 9.16 0.87
CA PRO A 45 -20.80 8.33 0.91
C PRO A 45 -20.97 7.45 -0.35
N ALA A 46 -20.29 7.79 -1.46
CA ALA A 46 -20.31 7.05 -2.72
C ALA A 46 -18.94 7.12 -3.41
N LEU A 47 -18.66 6.19 -4.34
CA LEU A 47 -17.40 6.18 -5.11
C LEU A 47 -17.17 7.47 -5.90
N ILE A 48 -18.24 8.11 -6.38
CA ILE A 48 -18.17 9.42 -7.06
C ILE A 48 -17.99 10.61 -6.11
N GLY A 49 -17.98 10.38 -4.80
CA GLY A 49 -17.90 11.41 -3.78
C GLY A 49 -19.26 11.84 -3.21
N PRO A 50 -19.35 13.04 -2.61
CA PRO A 50 -18.23 13.97 -2.44
C PRO A 50 -17.16 13.39 -1.52
N TRP A 51 -15.91 13.40 -1.98
CA TRP A 51 -14.76 13.00 -1.18
C TRP A 51 -14.35 14.11 -0.23
N GLU A 52 -14.08 13.76 1.02
CA GLU A 52 -13.63 14.68 2.07
C GLU A 52 -12.27 14.22 2.60
N TYR A 53 -11.31 15.13 2.68
CA TYR A 53 -10.03 14.87 3.34
C TYR A 53 -10.25 14.71 4.85
N LYS A 54 -9.66 13.68 5.45
CA LYS A 54 -9.78 13.38 6.87
C LYS A 54 -8.47 13.56 7.64
N GLY A 55 -7.32 13.28 7.01
CA GLY A 55 -6.02 13.31 7.65
C GLY A 55 -5.06 12.32 7.02
N ALA A 56 -4.16 11.75 7.82
CA ALA A 56 -3.19 10.75 7.39
C ALA A 56 -3.19 9.52 8.32
N VAL A 57 -2.79 8.37 7.79
CA VAL A 57 -2.60 7.12 8.57
C VAL A 57 -1.39 7.26 9.48
N LEU A 58 -0.30 7.83 8.97
CA LEU A 58 1.01 8.00 9.61
C LEU A 58 1.38 9.49 9.67
N PRO A 59 0.67 10.32 10.45
CA PRO A 59 0.87 11.77 10.47
C PRO A 59 2.30 12.18 10.88
N ASP A 60 2.98 11.36 11.68
CA ASP A 60 4.36 11.57 12.13
C ASP A 60 5.39 10.82 11.28
N GLY A 61 4.95 10.13 10.21
CA GLY A 61 5.75 9.26 9.37
C GLY A 61 5.76 7.80 9.84
N THR A 62 6.37 6.93 9.03
CA THR A 62 6.59 5.52 9.38
C THR A 62 7.68 5.38 10.45
N ASN A 63 7.53 4.39 11.33
CA ASN A 63 8.54 3.99 12.31
C ASN A 63 9.68 3.16 11.69
N ILE A 64 9.57 2.75 10.43
CA ILE A 64 10.64 2.05 9.70
C ILE A 64 11.79 3.03 9.45
N LYS A 65 13.03 2.58 9.69
CA LYS A 65 14.25 3.38 9.53
C LYS A 65 15.32 2.54 8.81
N LEU A 66 15.51 2.79 7.51
CA LEU A 66 16.48 2.06 6.68
C LEU A 66 17.80 2.83 6.48
N TRP A 67 17.81 4.13 6.78
CA TRP A 67 18.95 5.03 6.60
C TRP A 67 18.84 6.24 7.53
N ASP A 68 19.88 7.07 7.62
CA ASP A 68 19.94 8.20 8.57
C ASP A 68 18.95 9.34 8.26
N GLY A 69 18.46 9.44 7.01
CA GLY A 69 17.48 10.43 6.61
C GLY A 69 16.02 10.05 6.89
N LYS A 70 15.08 10.92 6.50
CA LYS A 70 13.64 10.70 6.69
C LYS A 70 13.14 9.60 5.74
N MET A 71 12.17 8.82 6.20
CA MET A 71 11.41 7.88 5.37
C MET A 71 10.06 8.50 4.95
N ASP A 72 9.55 8.09 3.80
CA ASP A 72 8.22 8.41 3.29
C ASP A 72 7.39 7.14 3.07
N ALA A 73 6.07 7.30 2.99
CA ALA A 73 5.12 6.21 2.84
C ALA A 73 4.33 6.35 1.54
N TRP A 74 4.45 5.37 0.63
CA TRP A 74 3.83 5.36 -0.69
C TRP A 74 2.96 4.11 -0.92
N ALA A 75 2.20 4.11 -2.02
CA ALA A 75 1.43 3.01 -2.57
C ALA A 75 0.70 2.18 -1.51
N PRO A 76 -0.24 2.80 -0.77
CA PRO A 76 -0.97 2.08 0.25
C PRO A 76 -1.89 1.03 -0.36
N ASP A 77 -2.02 -0.09 0.33
CA ASP A 77 -3.03 -1.11 0.05
C ASP A 77 -3.77 -1.50 1.34
N VAL A 78 -5.11 -1.52 1.32
CA VAL A 78 -5.94 -1.70 2.51
C VAL A 78 -6.90 -2.87 2.39
N HIS A 79 -6.87 -3.74 3.39
CA HIS A 79 -7.70 -4.94 3.47
C HIS A 79 -8.38 -5.06 4.83
N PHE A 80 -9.61 -5.57 4.85
CA PHE A 80 -10.25 -6.02 6.08
C PHE A 80 -10.01 -7.52 6.24
N VAL A 81 -9.27 -7.90 7.29
CA VAL A 81 -8.89 -9.30 7.56
C VAL A 81 -9.27 -9.64 9.00
N GLY A 82 -10.14 -10.63 9.17
CA GLY A 82 -10.70 -10.97 10.49
C GLY A 82 -11.60 -9.84 11.00
N ASP A 83 -11.15 -9.14 12.05
CA ASP A 83 -11.86 -8.06 12.73
C ASP A 83 -11.16 -6.69 12.63
N ALA A 84 -10.08 -6.60 11.85
CA ALA A 84 -9.29 -5.38 11.71
C ALA A 84 -8.97 -5.05 10.25
N TYR A 85 -8.73 -3.76 10.01
CA TYR A 85 -8.17 -3.24 8.78
C TYR A 85 -6.65 -3.26 8.86
N TYR A 86 -6.02 -3.77 7.80
CA TYR A 86 -4.58 -3.79 7.59
C TYR A 86 -4.29 -2.89 6.41
N LEU A 87 -3.38 -1.94 6.58
CA LEU A 87 -2.91 -1.06 5.53
C LEU A 87 -1.42 -1.27 5.35
N TYR A 88 -1.05 -1.84 4.20
CA TYR A 88 0.33 -2.01 3.77
C TYR A 88 0.80 -0.76 3.05
N TYR A 89 2.09 -0.45 3.15
CA TYR A 89 2.66 0.71 2.51
C TYR A 89 4.14 0.49 2.17
N SER A 90 4.61 1.15 1.12
CA SER A 90 6.02 1.25 0.77
C SER A 90 6.71 2.24 1.72
N ALA A 91 7.70 1.80 2.47
CA ALA A 91 8.59 2.66 3.24
C ALA A 91 9.88 2.89 2.47
N VAL A 92 10.04 4.12 1.97
CA VAL A 92 11.14 4.50 1.08
C VAL A 92 11.84 5.75 1.60
N ARG A 93 12.97 6.14 1.00
CA ARG A 93 13.67 7.37 1.37
C ARG A 93 12.85 8.59 0.95
N ALA A 94 12.70 9.56 1.87
CA ALA A 94 12.01 10.83 1.61
C ALA A 94 12.89 11.82 0.84
N VAL A 95 13.34 11.43 -0.35
CA VAL A 95 14.15 12.22 -1.28
C VAL A 95 13.59 12.07 -2.70
N ALA A 96 14.03 12.93 -3.62
CA ALA A 96 13.74 12.71 -5.03
C ALA A 96 14.28 11.33 -5.44
N PHE A 97 13.51 10.59 -6.24
CA PHE A 97 13.93 9.27 -6.72
C PHE A 97 15.30 9.38 -7.38
N ASP A 98 16.26 8.63 -6.84
CA ASP A 98 17.67 8.66 -7.18
C ASP A 98 18.17 7.27 -7.60
N GLY A 99 17.25 6.37 -7.96
CA GLY A 99 17.57 5.05 -8.52
C GLY A 99 18.00 4.00 -7.52
N HIS A 100 17.84 4.23 -6.22
CA HIS A 100 18.16 3.24 -5.19
C HIS A 100 16.96 2.37 -4.82
N ASN A 101 17.24 1.13 -4.46
CA ASN A 101 16.25 0.10 -4.11
C ASN A 101 16.16 -0.13 -2.59
N LEU A 102 16.52 0.88 -1.79
CA LEU A 102 16.39 0.81 -0.34
C LEU A 102 14.94 1.07 0.08
N ALA A 103 14.18 0.01 0.27
CA ALA A 103 12.76 0.05 0.60
C ALA A 103 12.36 -1.10 1.52
N ALA A 104 11.22 -0.95 2.21
CA ALA A 104 10.57 -2.03 2.94
C ALA A 104 9.06 -1.91 2.84
N ILE A 105 8.35 -3.02 2.98
CA ILE A 105 6.88 -3.00 3.11
C ILE A 105 6.53 -2.94 4.59
N GLY A 106 5.89 -1.84 4.99
CA GLY A 106 5.33 -1.66 6.32
C GLY A 106 3.86 -2.06 6.40
N VAL A 107 3.34 -2.19 7.62
CA VAL A 107 1.92 -2.43 7.86
C VAL A 107 1.42 -1.62 9.06
N ALA A 108 0.28 -0.97 8.89
CA ALA A 108 -0.48 -0.31 9.95
C ALA A 108 -1.84 -1.00 10.12
N THR A 109 -2.38 -0.99 11.34
CA THR A 109 -3.68 -1.59 11.63
C THR A 109 -4.65 -0.62 12.28
N SER A 110 -5.94 -0.76 11.99
CA SER A 110 -7.03 -0.02 12.65
C SER A 110 -8.27 -0.90 12.74
N THR A 111 -9.13 -0.68 13.75
CA THR A 111 -10.45 -1.33 13.81
C THR A 111 -11.58 -0.50 13.18
N THR A 112 -11.36 0.79 12.91
CA THR A 112 -12.43 1.71 12.43
C THR A 112 -12.09 2.49 11.16
N MET A 113 -10.81 2.53 10.78
CA MET A 113 -10.18 3.40 9.77
C MET A 113 -10.19 4.89 10.09
N ASP A 114 -10.75 5.31 11.23
CA ASP A 114 -10.81 6.73 11.58
C ASP A 114 -9.41 7.27 11.91
N ILE A 115 -9.20 8.57 11.70
CA ILE A 115 -7.93 9.22 12.04
C ILE A 115 -7.63 9.06 13.54
N GLY A 116 -6.37 8.73 13.85
CA GLY A 116 -5.92 8.47 15.22
C GLY A 116 -6.17 7.05 15.73
N SER A 117 -6.90 6.21 14.99
CA SER A 117 -7.08 4.78 15.33
C SER A 117 -5.99 3.87 14.74
N TRP A 118 -5.21 4.38 13.79
CA TRP A 118 -4.15 3.64 13.11
C TRP A 118 -2.95 3.44 14.02
N LYS A 119 -2.46 2.20 14.07
CA LYS A 119 -1.23 1.81 14.75
C LYS A 119 -0.24 1.28 13.72
N ASP A 120 0.89 1.97 13.56
CA ASP A 120 2.01 1.47 12.77
C ASP A 120 2.67 0.28 13.47
N LEU A 121 2.73 -0.86 12.80
CA LEU A 121 3.40 -2.07 13.30
C LEU A 121 4.83 -2.21 12.76
N GLY A 122 5.26 -1.29 11.89
CA GLY A 122 6.58 -1.32 11.28
C GLY A 122 6.69 -2.32 10.13
N SER A 123 7.91 -2.83 9.93
CA SER A 123 8.24 -3.68 8.78
C SER A 123 7.58 -5.05 8.85
N THR A 124 7.07 -5.52 7.71
CA THR A 124 6.60 -6.90 7.50
C THR A 124 7.75 -7.90 7.41
N GLY A 125 8.99 -7.43 7.29
CA GLY A 125 10.17 -8.25 6.99
C GLY A 125 10.48 -8.37 5.49
N ILE A 126 9.62 -7.86 4.61
CA ILE A 126 9.91 -7.70 3.19
C ILE A 126 10.68 -6.38 3.02
N GLN A 127 11.93 -6.47 2.62
CA GLN A 127 12.85 -5.35 2.50
C GLN A 127 13.82 -5.59 1.34
N SER A 128 14.20 -4.53 0.66
CA SER A 128 15.21 -4.52 -0.40
C SER A 128 16.32 -3.51 -0.12
N ASN A 129 17.42 -3.69 -0.82
CA ASN A 129 18.53 -2.75 -0.97
C ASN A 129 19.04 -2.83 -2.41
N ASP A 130 20.09 -2.06 -2.74
CA ASP A 130 20.64 -1.99 -4.10
C ASP A 130 21.23 -3.30 -4.64
N SER A 131 21.37 -4.35 -3.81
CA SER A 131 21.79 -5.69 -4.24
C SER A 131 20.64 -6.70 -4.34
N SER A 132 19.41 -6.30 -4.06
CA SER A 132 18.23 -7.17 -4.08
C SER A 132 17.73 -7.35 -5.52
N GLU A 133 17.22 -8.55 -5.85
CA GLU A 133 16.63 -8.86 -7.16
C GLU A 133 15.23 -8.23 -7.35
N PHE A 134 14.72 -7.56 -6.33
CA PHE A 134 13.43 -6.89 -6.30
C PHE A 134 13.51 -5.57 -5.56
N ASN A 135 12.56 -4.68 -5.86
CA ASN A 135 12.29 -3.50 -5.06
C ASN A 135 11.08 -3.76 -4.15
N ALA A 136 11.25 -3.63 -2.83
CA ALA A 136 10.23 -3.93 -1.82
C ALA A 136 9.23 -2.77 -1.65
N ILE A 137 8.52 -2.45 -2.72
CA ILE A 137 7.48 -1.42 -2.78
C ILE A 137 6.23 -1.93 -3.49
N ASP A 138 5.19 -1.11 -3.46
CA ASP A 138 3.91 -1.27 -4.13
C ASP A 138 3.20 -2.57 -3.68
N PRO A 139 2.95 -2.72 -2.36
CA PRO A 139 2.33 -3.91 -1.80
C PRO A 139 0.87 -4.07 -2.27
N ASP A 140 0.44 -5.32 -2.43
CA ASP A 140 -0.95 -5.76 -2.62
C ASP A 140 -1.17 -7.07 -1.85
N LEU A 141 -2.11 -7.09 -0.91
CA LEU A 141 -2.43 -8.30 -0.17
C LEU A 141 -3.43 -9.17 -0.95
N PHE A 142 -2.97 -10.30 -1.46
CA PHE A 142 -3.81 -11.31 -2.06
C PHE A 142 -4.19 -12.41 -1.06
N VAL A 143 -5.49 -12.65 -0.88
CA VAL A 143 -6.01 -13.69 0.02
C VAL A 143 -6.71 -14.78 -0.78
N GLU A 144 -6.22 -16.00 -0.69
CA GLU A 144 -6.77 -17.18 -1.38
C GLU A 144 -6.88 -18.37 -0.42
N ASP A 145 -8.06 -18.96 -0.30
CA ASP A 145 -8.33 -20.13 0.55
C ASP A 145 -7.80 -19.98 2.00
N GLY A 146 -7.92 -18.77 2.56
CA GLY A 146 -7.45 -18.45 3.91
C GLY A 146 -5.93 -18.31 4.06
N ARG A 147 -5.19 -18.36 2.95
CA ARG A 147 -3.75 -18.05 2.89
C ARG A 147 -3.54 -16.64 2.40
N ASN A 148 -2.60 -15.95 3.03
CA ASN A 148 -2.25 -14.57 2.73
C ASN A 148 -0.95 -14.56 1.91
N TYR A 149 -0.94 -13.80 0.81
CA TYR A 149 0.23 -13.57 -0.02
C TYR A 149 0.41 -12.06 -0.16
N MET A 150 1.64 -11.58 0.03
CA MET A 150 2.00 -10.23 -0.34
C MET A 150 2.54 -10.25 -1.76
N ILE A 151 1.86 -9.59 -2.68
CA ILE A 151 2.36 -9.29 -4.03
C ILE A 151 3.02 -7.92 -3.96
N PHE A 152 4.18 -7.76 -4.58
CA PHE A 152 4.93 -6.50 -4.57
C PHE A 152 5.94 -6.45 -5.72
N GLY A 153 6.53 -5.29 -5.94
CA GLY A 153 7.62 -5.13 -6.90
C GLY A 153 7.41 -3.98 -7.88
N SER A 154 8.51 -3.35 -8.27
CA SER A 154 8.54 -2.27 -9.24
C SER A 154 9.95 -2.21 -9.85
N TYR A 155 10.05 -2.14 -11.17
CA TYR A 155 11.33 -2.28 -11.90
C TYR A 155 12.07 -3.58 -11.54
N GLU A 156 13.41 -3.52 -11.45
CA GLU A 156 14.29 -4.65 -11.16
C GLU A 156 13.96 -5.90 -11.99
N GLU A 157 13.88 -7.05 -11.33
CA GLU A 157 13.48 -8.28 -12.01
C GLU A 157 11.96 -8.51 -12.00
N GLY A 158 11.14 -7.50 -11.74
CA GLY A 158 9.69 -7.54 -11.91
C GLY A 158 8.91 -7.79 -10.62
N LEU A 159 7.80 -8.54 -10.74
CA LEU A 159 6.84 -8.76 -9.66
C LEU A 159 7.18 -10.01 -8.86
N TYR A 160 7.10 -9.88 -7.55
CA TYR A 160 7.35 -10.93 -6.58
C TYR A 160 6.11 -11.17 -5.72
N GLN A 161 6.05 -12.36 -5.13
CA GLN A 161 5.13 -12.70 -4.08
C GLN A 161 5.88 -13.32 -2.90
N ALA A 162 5.33 -13.17 -1.71
CA ALA A 162 5.76 -13.91 -0.53
C ALA A 162 4.56 -14.35 0.30
N VAL A 163 4.67 -15.49 0.98
CA VAL A 163 3.62 -15.95 1.89
C VAL A 163 3.66 -15.11 3.16
N MET A 164 2.51 -14.67 3.63
CA MET A 164 2.35 -13.90 4.87
C MET A 164 1.80 -14.79 5.98
N ASN A 165 2.20 -14.52 7.22
CA ASN A 165 1.63 -15.16 8.40
C ASN A 165 0.13 -14.84 8.55
N ASN A 166 -0.54 -15.48 9.52
CA ASN A 166 -1.90 -15.12 9.93
C ASN A 166 -1.88 -14.77 11.42
N PRO A 167 -2.13 -13.50 11.81
CA PRO A 167 -2.48 -12.35 10.97
C PRO A 167 -1.36 -11.93 10.00
N PRO A 168 -1.69 -11.28 8.86
CA PRO A 168 -0.74 -10.94 7.79
C PRO A 168 0.15 -9.75 8.10
N THR A 169 0.83 -9.77 9.25
CA THR A 169 1.72 -8.69 9.70
C THR A 169 3.19 -8.94 9.39
N SER A 170 3.55 -10.17 9.02
CA SER A 170 4.94 -10.54 8.73
C SER A 170 5.03 -11.62 7.68
N VAL A 171 6.14 -11.60 6.93
CA VAL A 171 6.44 -12.60 5.91
C VAL A 171 6.87 -13.93 6.53
N VAL A 172 6.46 -15.03 5.90
CA VAL A 172 6.98 -16.37 6.20
C VAL A 172 8.40 -16.47 5.62
N PRO A 173 9.42 -16.84 6.41
CA PRO A 173 10.80 -16.92 5.93
C PRO A 173 10.94 -17.84 4.70
N ASN A 174 11.80 -17.44 3.75
CA ASN A 174 12.13 -18.20 2.54
C ASN A 174 10.93 -18.56 1.64
N SER A 175 9.89 -17.72 1.62
CA SER A 175 8.67 -17.95 0.83
C SER A 175 8.57 -17.09 -0.44
N TYR A 176 9.62 -16.34 -0.77
CA TYR A 176 9.65 -15.46 -1.92
C TYR A 176 9.60 -16.26 -3.23
N ALA A 177 8.76 -15.82 -4.17
CA ALA A 177 8.66 -16.36 -5.51
C ALA A 177 8.46 -15.24 -6.52
N LYS A 178 9.08 -15.39 -7.70
CA LYS A 178 8.93 -14.47 -8.81
C LYS A 178 7.64 -14.78 -9.57
N LEU A 179 6.75 -13.79 -9.74
CA LEU A 179 5.46 -13.97 -10.40
C LEU A 179 5.53 -13.69 -11.91
N ALA A 180 6.19 -12.60 -12.29
CA ALA A 180 6.28 -12.19 -13.69
C ALA A 180 7.59 -11.42 -13.93
N TYR A 181 8.27 -11.77 -15.01
CA TYR A 181 9.45 -11.09 -15.54
C TYR A 181 9.35 -11.06 -17.06
N GLU A 182 9.39 -9.86 -17.65
CA GLU A 182 9.52 -9.71 -19.10
C GLU A 182 10.89 -9.07 -19.41
N PRO A 183 11.89 -9.86 -19.85
CA PRO A 183 13.25 -9.37 -20.13
C PRO A 183 13.36 -8.40 -21.30
N ALA A 184 12.31 -8.23 -22.12
CA ALA A 184 12.35 -7.41 -23.33
C ALA A 184 11.24 -6.35 -23.35
N GLY A 185 11.55 -5.16 -22.82
CA GLY A 185 10.71 -3.96 -22.95
C GLY A 185 11.52 -2.69 -22.71
N ILE A 186 11.31 -1.65 -23.53
CA ILE A 186 11.84 -0.32 -23.25
C ILE A 186 10.84 0.33 -22.30
N HIS A 187 11.27 0.64 -21.07
CA HIS A 187 10.47 1.43 -20.13
C HIS A 187 10.04 2.74 -20.81
N ALA A 188 8.74 3.01 -20.80
CA ALA A 188 8.14 4.25 -21.29
C ALA A 188 8.17 5.35 -20.24
#